data_AF-A0A957HXH9-F1
#
_entry.id   AF-A0A957HXH9-F1
#
_cell.length_a   1.000
_cell.length_b   1.000
_cell.length_c   1.000
_cell.angle_alpha   90.00
_cell.angle_beta   90.00
_cell.angle_gamma   90.00
#
_symmetry.space_group_name_H-M   'P 1'
#
loop_
_entity.id
_entity.type
_entity.pdbx_description
1 polymer ?
#
loop_
_entity_poly.entity_id
_entity_poly.type
_entity_poly.pdbx_seq_one_letter_code
_entity_poly.pdbx_strand_id
1 'polypeptide(L)'
;MKRLTFFLILLILLAACGQENAIPTPPPVSQQPTGAETAVSAPAAVEPTDEPTPLPVPPTMAAEPAAAPTAPPAPPAPSAEILFADDFSGERNPLTGELVTDPAVLQRRPLVVKLSNAPAIYTRPQSGLNDADWVFEHTTEGAITRFSAIFYGKTPEKIGPVRSARLIDLELPA
;
A
#
# COMPACT_ATOMS: atom_id res chain seq x y z
N MET A 1 59.41 -11.59 18.05
CA MET A 1 58.34 -10.72 17.49
C MET A 1 56.98 -11.41 17.43
N LYS A 2 56.83 -12.60 16.82
CA LYS A 2 55.51 -13.30 16.66
C LYS A 2 54.76 -13.62 17.97
N ARG A 3 55.47 -13.91 19.07
CA ARG A 3 54.84 -14.19 20.38
C ARG A 3 54.33 -12.93 21.10
N LEU A 4 54.94 -11.78 20.83
CA LEU A 4 54.51 -10.50 21.38
C LEU A 4 53.26 -9.98 20.66
N THR A 5 53.20 -10.17 19.33
CA THR A 5 52.01 -9.83 18.54
C THR A 5 50.80 -10.67 18.94
N PHE A 6 50.99 -11.95 19.23
CA PHE A 6 49.90 -12.83 19.68
C PHE A 6 49.34 -12.42 21.05
N PHE A 7 50.23 -12.07 22.00
CA PHE A 7 49.81 -11.57 23.31
C PHE A 7 49.08 -10.22 23.22
N LEU A 8 49.53 -9.33 22.35
CA LEU A 8 48.87 -8.04 22.14
C LEU A 8 47.45 -8.21 21.56
N ILE A 9 47.28 -9.10 20.58
CA ILE A 9 45.96 -9.39 19.98
C ILE A 9 45.02 -10.04 20.99
N LEU A 10 45.52 -10.97 21.81
CA LEU A 10 44.73 -11.62 22.86
C LEU A 10 44.27 -10.62 23.94
N LEU A 11 45.12 -9.67 24.30
CA LEU A 11 44.79 -8.63 25.28
C LEU A 11 43.70 -7.67 24.76
N ILE A 12 43.74 -7.32 23.47
CA ILE A 12 42.73 -6.49 22.81
C ILE A 12 41.37 -7.21 22.75
N LEU A 13 41.37 -8.52 22.46
CA LEU A 13 40.14 -9.32 22.42
C LEU A 13 39.48 -9.47 23.80
N LEU A 14 40.27 -9.55 24.88
CA LEU A 14 39.76 -9.65 26.25
C LEU A 14 39.20 -8.32 26.79
N ALA A 15 39.65 -7.17 26.26
CA ALA A 15 39.16 -5.86 26.67
C ALA A 15 37.83 -5.43 25.99
N ALA A 16 37.38 -6.17 24.97
CA ALA A 16 36.19 -5.82 24.18
C ALA A 16 34.85 -6.27 24.81
N CYS A 17 34.87 -6.97 25.95
CA CYS A 17 33.68 -7.43 26.66
C CYS A 17 33.45 -6.60 27.94
N GLY A 18 32.99 -5.35 27.82
CA GLY A 18 32.77 -4.56 29.04
C GLY A 18 32.20 -3.14 28.90
N GLN A 19 31.46 -2.80 27.84
CA GLN A 19 30.72 -1.53 27.80
C GLN A 19 29.21 -1.76 27.73
N GLU A 20 28.60 -1.73 28.91
CA GLU A 20 27.16 -1.63 29.09
C GLU A 20 26.77 -0.15 28.86
N ASN A 21 26.50 0.19 27.60
CA ASN A 21 26.04 1.54 27.24
C ASN A 21 24.57 1.69 27.67
N ALA A 22 24.36 2.40 28.79
CA ALA A 22 23.05 2.86 29.20
C ALA A 22 22.45 3.77 28.12
N ILE A 23 21.26 3.41 27.62
CA ILE A 23 20.50 4.19 26.64
C ILE A 23 19.92 5.42 27.36
N PRO A 24 20.25 6.66 26.97
CA PRO A 24 19.58 7.84 27.51
C PRO A 24 18.14 7.89 27.00
N THR A 25 17.19 7.96 27.94
CA THR A 25 15.75 8.15 27.67
C THR A 25 15.53 9.48 26.95
N PRO A 26 14.85 9.52 25.78
CA PRO A 26 14.49 10.79 25.16
C PRO A 26 13.38 11.49 25.97
N PRO A 27 13.40 12.83 26.10
CA PRO A 27 12.33 13.59 26.72
C PRO A 27 11.02 13.51 25.91
N PRO A 28 9.85 13.71 26.54
CA PRO A 28 8.56 13.63 25.86
C PRO A 28 8.43 14.71 24.77
N VAL A 29 8.10 14.29 23.56
CA VAL A 29 7.85 15.17 22.42
C VAL A 29 6.43 15.74 22.53
N SER A 30 6.35 17.06 22.71
CA SER A 30 5.11 17.84 22.64
C SER A 30 4.61 17.87 21.20
N GLN A 31 3.40 17.35 20.96
CA GLN A 31 2.73 17.43 19.66
C GLN A 31 2.10 18.81 19.50
N GLN A 32 2.74 19.68 18.71
CA GLN A 32 2.11 20.89 18.18
C GLN A 32 1.69 20.61 16.72
N PRO A 33 0.42 20.80 16.33
CA PRO A 33 0.00 20.67 14.95
C PRO A 33 0.41 21.95 14.20
N THR A 34 1.34 21.84 13.26
CA THR A 34 1.60 22.90 12.28
C THR A 34 1.12 22.41 10.92
N GLY A 35 -0.17 22.64 10.68
CA GLY A 35 -0.69 22.70 9.33
C GLY A 35 -0.20 23.98 8.66
N ALA A 36 0.45 23.83 7.51
CA ALA A 36 0.52 24.85 6.46
C ALA A 36 1.07 24.17 5.20
N GLU A 37 0.15 23.73 4.34
CA GLU A 37 0.43 23.37 2.96
C GLU A 37 1.14 24.55 2.28
N THR A 38 2.34 24.30 1.77
CA THR A 38 3.04 25.23 0.90
C THR A 38 2.47 25.05 -0.51
N ALA A 39 1.48 25.88 -0.85
CA ALA A 39 0.97 26.02 -2.20
C ALA A 39 2.02 26.65 -3.12
N VAL A 40 2.21 26.04 -4.28
CA VAL A 40 3.15 26.44 -5.32
C VAL A 40 2.70 27.77 -5.95
N SER A 41 3.64 28.71 -6.02
CA SER A 41 3.50 30.03 -6.62
C SER A 41 3.24 29.93 -8.14
N ALA A 42 2.12 30.47 -8.60
CA ALA A 42 1.87 30.79 -10.01
C ALA A 42 2.25 32.27 -10.29
N PRO A 43 2.87 32.60 -11.44
CA PRO A 43 3.31 33.96 -11.72
C PRO A 43 2.16 34.88 -12.18
N ALA A 44 2.35 36.16 -11.90
CA ALA A 44 1.43 37.28 -12.05
C ALA A 44 0.86 37.46 -13.47
N ALA A 45 -0.46 37.65 -13.54
CA ALA A 45 -1.15 38.21 -14.70
C ALA A 45 -1.50 39.68 -14.40
N VAL A 46 -1.14 40.54 -15.34
CA VAL A 46 -1.26 42.00 -15.31
C VAL A 46 -2.72 42.41 -15.49
N GLU A 47 -3.21 43.31 -14.62
CA GLU A 47 -4.50 43.98 -14.79
C GLU A 47 -4.39 45.13 -15.80
N PRO A 48 -5.30 45.22 -16.80
CA PRO A 48 -5.66 46.48 -17.41
C PRO A 48 -6.99 46.97 -16.82
N THR A 49 -6.91 48.13 -16.16
CA THR A 49 -8.01 49.04 -15.91
C THR A 49 -8.63 49.45 -17.25
N ASP A 50 -9.93 49.24 -17.41
CA ASP A 50 -10.83 50.10 -18.17
C ASP A 50 -12.28 49.76 -17.81
N GLU A 51 -12.99 50.72 -17.22
CA GLU A 51 -14.40 50.65 -16.88
C GLU A 51 -15.22 51.24 -18.04
N PRO A 52 -16.01 50.43 -18.80
CA PRO A 52 -16.93 50.98 -19.77
C PRO A 52 -18.33 51.20 -19.17
N THR A 53 -18.77 52.45 -19.22
CA THR A 53 -20.14 52.93 -18.99
C THR A 53 -21.19 52.10 -19.75
N PRO A 54 -22.27 51.62 -19.11
CA PRO A 54 -23.29 50.84 -19.81
C PRO A 54 -24.17 51.74 -20.71
N LEU A 55 -24.23 51.40 -22.00
CA LEU A 55 -25.22 51.90 -22.96
C LEU A 55 -26.52 51.09 -22.86
N PRO A 56 -27.71 51.68 -23.11
CA PRO A 56 -29.00 50.99 -22.98
C PRO A 56 -29.20 49.89 -24.03
N VAL A 57 -29.78 48.77 -23.60
CA VAL A 57 -30.05 47.58 -24.41
C VAL A 57 -31.28 47.81 -25.31
N PRO A 58 -31.22 47.53 -26.63
CA PRO A 58 -32.39 47.55 -27.52
C PRO A 58 -33.28 46.30 -27.30
N PRO A 59 -34.60 46.36 -27.60
CA PRO A 59 -35.51 45.26 -27.32
C PRO A 59 -35.23 44.01 -28.18
N THR A 60 -35.09 42.88 -27.51
CA THR A 60 -34.95 41.53 -28.09
C THR A 60 -36.23 41.12 -28.82
N MET A 61 -36.12 40.79 -30.11
CA MET A 61 -37.13 39.98 -30.79
C MET A 61 -36.87 38.51 -30.49
N ALA A 62 -37.84 37.84 -29.87
CA ALA A 62 -37.80 36.42 -29.57
C ALA A 62 -37.79 35.60 -30.87
N ALA A 63 -36.76 34.77 -31.05
CA ALA A 63 -36.76 33.70 -32.05
C ALA A 63 -37.31 32.42 -31.39
N GLU A 64 -38.34 31.85 -32.00
CA GLU A 64 -39.02 30.63 -31.60
C GLU A 64 -38.11 29.40 -31.81
N PRO A 65 -37.85 28.56 -30.79
CA PRO A 65 -37.01 27.38 -30.96
C PRO A 65 -37.73 26.28 -31.77
N ALA A 66 -37.17 25.92 -32.93
CA ALA A 66 -37.59 24.75 -33.68
C ALA A 66 -37.21 23.46 -32.93
N ALA A 67 -38.16 22.56 -32.74
CA ALA A 67 -37.96 21.28 -32.03
C ALA A 67 -37.07 20.32 -32.86
N ALA A 68 -35.99 19.83 -32.24
CA ALA A 68 -35.10 18.82 -32.82
C ALA A 68 -35.73 17.41 -32.75
N PRO A 69 -35.52 16.52 -33.74
CA PRO A 69 -36.04 15.15 -33.72
C PRO A 69 -35.30 14.27 -32.69
N THR A 70 -36.08 13.49 -31.92
CA THR A 70 -35.59 12.57 -30.89
C THR A 70 -34.92 11.34 -31.49
N ALA A 71 -33.67 11.05 -31.10
CA ALA A 71 -32.95 9.83 -31.49
C ALA A 71 -33.52 8.58 -30.79
N PRO A 72 -33.46 7.38 -31.41
CA PRO A 72 -33.88 6.13 -30.79
C PRO A 72 -33.07 5.76 -29.53
N PRO A 73 -33.67 5.03 -28.57
CA PRO A 73 -32.98 4.66 -27.34
C PRO A 73 -31.86 3.64 -27.60
N ALA A 74 -30.70 3.84 -26.95
CA ALA A 74 -29.55 2.96 -27.02
C ALA A 74 -29.81 1.62 -26.27
N PRO A 75 -29.15 0.51 -26.67
CA PRO A 75 -29.24 -0.77 -25.94
C PRO A 75 -28.79 -0.64 -24.49
N PRO A 76 -29.38 -1.40 -23.55
CA PRO A 76 -28.93 -1.41 -22.17
C PRO A 76 -27.51 -1.95 -22.06
N ALA A 77 -26.67 -1.31 -21.26
CA ALA A 77 -25.32 -1.78 -20.96
C ALA A 77 -25.38 -3.14 -20.24
N PRO A 78 -24.38 -4.04 -20.43
CA PRO A 78 -24.30 -5.27 -19.68
C PRO A 78 -24.19 -4.95 -18.18
N SER A 79 -25.14 -5.47 -17.40
CA SER A 79 -25.11 -5.38 -15.94
C SER A 79 -24.17 -6.47 -15.41
N ALA A 80 -23.17 -6.07 -14.62
CA ALA A 80 -22.33 -7.03 -13.92
C ALA A 80 -23.13 -7.60 -12.74
N GLU A 81 -23.29 -8.92 -12.71
CA GLU A 81 -23.84 -9.61 -11.55
C GLU A 81 -22.77 -9.68 -10.46
N ILE A 82 -23.05 -9.11 -9.29
CA ILE A 82 -22.14 -9.16 -8.14
C ILE A 82 -22.48 -10.43 -7.37
N LEU A 83 -21.54 -11.39 -7.39
CA LEU A 83 -21.63 -12.62 -6.62
C LEU A 83 -21.16 -12.37 -5.19
N PHE A 84 -21.89 -12.94 -4.23
CA PHE A 84 -21.59 -12.92 -2.81
C PHE A 84 -21.11 -14.31 -2.33
N ALA A 85 -20.57 -14.36 -1.11
CA ALA A 85 -20.07 -15.62 -0.53
C ALA A 85 -21.11 -16.75 -0.56
N ASP A 86 -22.39 -16.42 -0.37
CA ASP A 86 -23.50 -17.39 -0.34
C ASP A 86 -23.81 -17.99 -1.72
N ASP A 87 -23.40 -17.32 -2.80
CA ASP A 87 -23.60 -17.79 -4.19
C ASP A 87 -22.59 -18.86 -4.60
N PHE A 88 -21.56 -19.10 -3.77
CA PHE A 88 -20.51 -20.07 -4.02
C PHE A 88 -20.74 -21.34 -3.21
N SER A 89 -20.75 -22.50 -3.88
CA SER A 89 -20.75 -23.80 -3.19
C SER A 89 -19.51 -23.96 -2.32
N GLY A 90 -19.59 -24.81 -1.28
CA GLY A 90 -18.50 -25.10 -0.34
C GLY A 90 -17.27 -25.80 -0.94
N GLU A 91 -17.11 -25.78 -2.26
CA GLU A 91 -15.99 -26.35 -3.02
C GLU A 91 -15.04 -25.26 -3.57
N ARG A 92 -15.33 -23.98 -3.32
CA ARG A 92 -14.51 -22.85 -3.75
C ARG A 92 -13.67 -22.28 -2.61
N ASN A 93 -12.49 -21.80 -2.97
CA ASN A 93 -11.64 -21.04 -2.06
C ASN A 93 -12.33 -19.70 -1.76
N PRO A 94 -12.64 -19.37 -0.49
CA PRO A 94 -13.34 -18.14 -0.13
C PRO A 94 -12.51 -16.88 -0.34
N LEU A 95 -11.18 -16.98 -0.47
CA LEU A 95 -10.29 -15.84 -0.71
C LEU A 95 -10.17 -15.50 -2.21
N THR A 96 -10.29 -16.49 -3.09
CA THR A 96 -10.06 -16.30 -4.54
C THR A 96 -11.30 -16.53 -5.40
N GLY A 97 -12.32 -17.20 -4.88
CA GLY A 97 -13.50 -17.66 -5.64
C GLY A 97 -13.20 -18.83 -6.58
N GLU A 98 -11.97 -19.34 -6.62
CA GLU A 98 -11.58 -20.44 -7.51
C GLU A 98 -12.06 -21.81 -6.98
N LEU A 99 -12.35 -22.74 -7.88
CA LEU A 99 -12.65 -24.12 -7.51
C LEU A 99 -11.39 -24.81 -6.96
N VAL A 100 -11.54 -25.51 -5.85
CA VAL A 100 -10.44 -26.25 -5.23
C VAL A 100 -10.41 -27.67 -5.78
N THR A 101 -9.24 -28.13 -6.22
CA THR A 101 -9.06 -29.50 -6.73
C THR A 101 -9.06 -30.55 -5.62
N ASP A 102 -8.53 -30.20 -4.44
CA ASP A 102 -8.49 -31.05 -3.25
C ASP A 102 -9.30 -30.41 -2.10
N PRO A 103 -10.49 -30.95 -1.74
CA PRO A 103 -11.31 -30.43 -0.65
C PRO A 103 -10.59 -30.34 0.70
N ALA A 104 -9.52 -31.11 0.92
CA ALA A 104 -8.73 -31.02 2.15
C ALA A 104 -8.08 -29.64 2.34
N VAL A 105 -7.83 -28.90 1.26
CA VAL A 105 -7.32 -27.52 1.33
C VAL A 105 -8.29 -26.61 2.08
N LEU A 106 -9.60 -26.84 1.94
CA LEU A 106 -10.61 -26.02 2.59
C LEU A 106 -10.65 -26.20 4.12
N GLN A 107 -10.06 -27.29 4.63
CA GLN A 107 -9.97 -27.58 6.07
C GLN A 107 -8.69 -27.02 6.71
N ARG A 108 -7.85 -26.32 5.94
CA ARG A 108 -6.58 -25.76 6.43
C ARG A 108 -6.80 -24.43 7.14
N ARG A 109 -5.82 -23.99 7.92
CA ARG A 109 -5.76 -22.62 8.43
C ARG A 109 -4.98 -21.76 7.44
N PRO A 110 -5.51 -20.60 7.01
CA PRO A 110 -4.72 -19.63 6.27
C PRO A 110 -3.50 -19.17 7.06
N LEU A 111 -2.44 -18.79 6.35
CA LEU A 111 -1.19 -18.30 6.93
C LEU A 111 -0.88 -16.91 6.39
N VAL A 112 -0.64 -15.95 7.29
CA VAL A 112 -0.09 -14.65 6.94
C VAL A 112 1.42 -14.66 7.14
N VAL A 113 2.18 -14.34 6.10
CA VAL A 113 3.64 -14.20 6.17
C VAL A 113 4.04 -12.78 5.81
N LYS A 114 4.75 -12.14 6.73
CA LYS A 114 5.34 -10.81 6.53
C LYS A 114 6.64 -10.92 5.75
N LEU A 115 6.70 -10.26 4.59
CA LEU A 115 7.83 -10.28 3.68
C LEU A 115 8.41 -8.89 3.46
N SER A 116 9.72 -8.85 3.24
CA SER A 116 10.40 -7.59 2.90
C SER A 116 10.05 -7.14 1.48
N ASN A 117 9.82 -5.83 1.30
CA ASN A 117 9.80 -5.18 -0.01
C ASN A 117 10.91 -4.11 -0.14
N ALA A 118 12.07 -4.37 0.49
CA ALA A 118 13.21 -3.46 0.42
C ALA A 118 13.75 -3.30 -1.03
N PRO A 119 14.62 -2.31 -1.29
CA PRO A 119 15.25 -2.12 -2.59
C PRO A 119 15.87 -3.40 -3.16
N ALA A 120 15.87 -3.51 -4.50
CA ALA A 120 16.17 -4.76 -5.20
C ALA A 120 17.51 -5.40 -4.79
N ILE A 121 18.52 -4.58 -4.53
CA ILE A 121 19.86 -5.00 -4.10
C ILE A 121 19.88 -5.89 -2.84
N TYR A 122 18.85 -5.82 -1.99
CA TYR A 122 18.84 -6.53 -0.70
C TYR A 122 17.81 -7.66 -0.59
N THR A 123 16.80 -7.71 -1.46
CA THR A 123 15.57 -8.46 -1.13
C THR A 123 14.82 -9.04 -2.31
N ARG A 124 14.92 -8.43 -3.50
CA ARG A 124 14.15 -8.89 -4.65
C ARG A 124 15.01 -9.78 -5.55
N PRO A 125 14.44 -10.85 -6.13
CA PRO A 125 13.03 -11.27 -6.03
C PRO A 125 12.69 -11.99 -4.70
N GLN A 126 11.43 -11.87 -4.26
CA GLN A 126 10.88 -12.66 -3.16
C GLN A 126 10.69 -14.12 -3.58
N SER A 127 10.86 -15.05 -2.65
CA SER A 127 10.52 -16.47 -2.83
C SER A 127 9.06 -16.71 -2.43
N GLY A 128 8.31 -17.47 -3.24
CA GLY A 128 6.96 -17.96 -2.90
C GLY A 128 5.84 -16.93 -2.96
N LEU A 129 6.11 -15.67 -3.31
CA LEU A 129 5.08 -14.62 -3.34
C LEU A 129 3.96 -14.90 -4.35
N ASN A 130 4.28 -15.58 -5.47
CA ASN A 130 3.31 -15.93 -6.51
C ASN A 130 2.30 -17.01 -6.08
N ASP A 131 2.56 -17.71 -4.98
CA ASP A 131 1.65 -18.72 -4.44
C ASP A 131 0.65 -18.12 -3.43
N ALA A 132 0.76 -16.82 -3.14
CA ALA A 132 -0.16 -16.14 -2.22
C ALA A 132 -1.52 -15.89 -2.88
N ASP A 133 -2.60 -16.12 -2.13
CA ASP A 133 -3.95 -15.81 -2.58
C ASP A 133 -4.19 -14.29 -2.52
N TRP A 134 -3.76 -13.64 -1.43
CA TRP A 134 -3.78 -12.18 -1.27
C TRP A 134 -2.42 -11.64 -0.86
N VAL A 135 -2.10 -10.43 -1.33
CA VAL A 135 -0.90 -9.70 -0.94
C VAL A 135 -1.28 -8.28 -0.60
N PHE A 136 -1.08 -7.90 0.66
CA PHE A 136 -1.26 -6.53 1.13
C PHE A 136 0.09 -5.85 1.23
N GLU A 137 0.21 -4.63 0.71
CA GLU A 137 1.37 -3.78 0.89
C GLU A 137 1.02 -2.63 1.83
N HIS A 138 1.87 -2.39 2.83
CA HIS A 138 1.77 -1.19 3.66
C HIS A 138 3.14 -0.68 4.09
N THR A 139 3.18 0.61 4.40
CA THR A 139 4.37 1.28 4.92
C THR A 139 4.74 0.75 6.31
N THR A 140 6.04 0.59 6.54
CA THR A 140 6.60 0.19 7.83
C THR A 140 7.62 1.24 8.32
N GLU A 141 8.84 0.85 8.68
CA GLU A 141 9.88 1.80 9.10
C GLU A 141 10.49 2.55 7.92
N GLY A 142 10.83 3.82 8.15
CA GLY A 142 11.72 4.57 7.25
C GLY A 142 11.20 4.71 5.82
N ALA A 143 9.88 4.82 5.64
CA ALA A 143 9.22 4.88 4.33
C ALA A 143 9.47 3.66 3.42
N ILE A 144 9.83 2.51 3.99
CA ILE A 144 9.92 1.23 3.28
C ILE A 144 8.65 0.43 3.52
N THR A 145 8.12 -0.17 2.48
CA THR A 145 6.94 -1.04 2.55
C THR A 145 7.32 -2.50 2.81
N ARG A 146 6.33 -3.27 3.29
CA ARG A 146 6.41 -4.73 3.42
C ARG A 146 5.13 -5.36 2.91
N PHE A 147 5.25 -6.59 2.44
CA PHE A 147 4.10 -7.38 2.04
C PHE A 147 3.62 -8.24 3.21
N SER A 148 2.30 -8.32 3.39
CA SER A 148 1.65 -9.40 4.13
C SER A 148 0.98 -10.31 3.11
N ALA A 149 1.59 -11.48 2.89
CA ALA A 149 1.10 -12.46 1.93
C ALA A 149 0.26 -13.51 2.68
N ILE A 150 -0.96 -13.76 2.20
CA ILE A 150 -1.90 -14.73 2.75
C ILE A 150 -1.89 -15.98 1.88
N PHE A 151 -1.66 -17.13 2.51
CA PHE A 151 -1.59 -18.44 1.87
C PHE A 151 -2.67 -19.33 2.45
N TYR A 152 -3.59 -19.77 1.59
CA TYR A 152 -4.64 -20.72 1.91
C TYR A 152 -4.72 -21.83 0.85
N GLY A 153 -4.91 -21.44 -0.42
CA GLY A 153 -5.10 -22.35 -1.54
C GLY A 153 -3.83 -23.11 -1.93
N LYS A 154 -2.66 -22.47 -1.81
CA LYS A 154 -1.36 -23.05 -2.15
C LYS A 154 -0.37 -22.88 -1.00
N THR A 155 0.65 -23.74 -0.99
CA THR A 155 1.73 -23.66 -0.02
C THR A 155 3.05 -23.60 -0.76
N PRO A 156 3.80 -22.49 -0.63
CA PRO A 156 5.08 -22.38 -1.31
C PRO A 156 6.10 -23.34 -0.70
N GLU A 157 6.98 -23.90 -1.53
CA GLU A 157 8.12 -24.68 -1.05
C GLU A 157 9.08 -23.81 -0.22
N LYS A 158 9.22 -22.54 -0.60
CA LYS A 158 10.07 -21.55 0.08
C LYS A 158 9.41 -20.18 0.08
N ILE A 159 9.41 -19.53 1.24
CA ILE A 159 8.82 -18.21 1.44
C ILE A 159 9.83 -17.25 2.09
N GLY A 160 9.99 -16.03 1.55
CA GLY A 160 10.88 -15.03 2.12
C GLY A 160 11.31 -13.90 1.18
N PRO A 161 12.11 -12.92 1.67
CA PRO A 161 12.67 -12.85 3.03
C PRO A 161 11.65 -12.42 4.09
N VAL A 162 11.55 -13.20 5.18
CA VAL A 162 10.63 -12.91 6.29
C VAL A 162 11.11 -11.71 7.12
N ARG A 163 10.15 -10.90 7.61
CA ARG A 163 10.40 -9.73 8.46
C ARG A 163 9.43 -9.65 9.63
N SER A 164 9.70 -8.73 10.55
CA SER A 164 8.86 -8.50 11.72
C SER A 164 7.47 -8.01 11.34
N ALA A 165 6.45 -8.65 11.91
CA ALA A 165 5.05 -8.25 11.84
C ALA A 165 4.79 -6.91 12.54
N ARG A 166 3.69 -6.26 12.19
CA ARG A 166 3.18 -5.01 12.77
C ARG A 166 1.74 -5.22 13.22
N LEU A 167 1.23 -4.33 14.07
CA LEU A 167 -0.12 -4.48 14.62
C LEU A 167 -1.21 -4.56 13.54
N ILE A 168 -1.03 -3.84 12.42
CA ILE A 168 -1.95 -3.92 11.28
C ILE A 168 -2.09 -5.34 10.69
N ASP A 169 -1.13 -6.23 10.93
CA ASP A 169 -1.22 -7.63 10.47
C ASP A 169 -2.27 -8.45 11.20
N LEU A 170 -2.68 -8.02 12.40
CA LEU A 170 -3.76 -8.65 13.17
C LEU A 170 -5.14 -8.38 12.55
N GLU A 171 -5.25 -7.30 11.77
CA GLU A 171 -6.50 -6.90 11.11
C GLU A 171 -6.69 -7.60 9.76
N LEU A 172 -5.71 -8.40 9.33
CA LEU A 172 -5.78 -9.07 8.05
C LEU A 172 -6.66 -10.33 8.12
N PRO A 173 -7.50 -10.56 7.09
CA PRO A 173 -8.39 -11.71 7.02
C PRO A 173 -7.59 -13.00 6.74
N ALA A 174 -7.28 -13.77 7.79
CA ALA A 174 -6.62 -15.07 7.71
C ALA A 174 -7.08 -16.03 8.81
#